data_AF-A0A2V6X300-F1
#
_entry.id   AF-A0A2V6X300-F1
#
_cell.length_a   1.000
_cell.length_b   1.000
_cell.length_c   1.000
_cell.angle_alpha   90.00
_cell.angle_beta   90.00
_cell.angle_gamma   90.00
#
_symmetry.space_group_name_H-M   'P 1'
#
loop_
_entity.id
_entity.type
_entity.pdbx_description
1 polymer ?
#
loop_
_entity_poly.entity_id
_entity_poly.type
_entity_poly.pdbx_seq_one_letter_code
_entity_poly.pdbx_strand_id
1 'polypeptide(L)'
;MALVFVAAGSTSAQAGHEIPYYPSFYPQEIRVESAEPSAALRLFEKNAIHAYVGPLAAPKAPAHLAWVESLRSFVVLTFNPARAPFTDPRERCAAAARLAPALATAKGEYVFHPYPVTPYHGDYLHHADLVVAAKARAARAGAAGPALRLRVPPGLAALPADPAWRSADGEWDATLEEVDLGGLVHEVTTRLNGWIGPPWLKEGWFQAHTLYARGVSEATSAGAIEETFTRRVHGGYASDVSTTSAAWSRSSRAAASVSPSVTRSDGRQ
;
A
#
# COMPACT_ATOMS: atom_id res chain seq x y z
N MET A 1 6.35 -61.77 -26.17
CA MET A 1 6.94 -60.65 -26.92
C MET A 1 6.60 -59.37 -26.18
N ALA A 2 7.60 -58.69 -25.62
CA ALA A 2 7.43 -57.40 -24.96
C ALA A 2 8.07 -56.32 -25.85
N LEU A 3 7.30 -55.29 -26.19
CA LEU A 3 7.74 -54.18 -27.02
C LEU A 3 8.22 -53.05 -26.09
N VAL A 4 9.52 -52.75 -26.11
CA VAL A 4 10.10 -51.62 -25.37
C VAL A 4 10.14 -50.43 -26.32
N PHE A 5 9.29 -49.43 -26.07
CA PHE A 5 9.36 -48.14 -26.75
C PHE A 5 10.39 -47.26 -26.03
N VAL A 6 11.55 -47.04 -26.67
CA VAL A 6 12.49 -46.00 -26.26
C VAL A 6 12.10 -44.72 -27.00
N ALA A 7 11.36 -43.84 -26.32
CA ALA A 7 11.12 -42.49 -26.80
C ALA A 7 12.37 -41.66 -26.54
N ALA A 8 13.23 -41.52 -27.56
CA ALA A 8 14.32 -40.56 -27.55
C ALA A 8 13.72 -39.15 -27.72
N GLY A 9 13.45 -38.46 -26.60
CA GLY A 9 13.06 -37.07 -26.61
C GLY A 9 14.21 -36.20 -27.10
N SER A 10 14.09 -35.67 -28.32
CA SER A 10 14.98 -34.62 -28.82
C SER A 10 14.74 -33.35 -28.02
N THR A 11 15.67 -32.99 -27.13
CA THR A 11 15.65 -31.68 -26.49
C THR A 11 16.07 -30.66 -27.53
N SER A 12 15.13 -29.83 -27.96
CA SER A 12 15.44 -28.66 -28.78
C SER A 12 16.27 -27.71 -27.92
N ALA A 13 17.60 -27.76 -28.05
CA ALA A 13 18.47 -26.73 -27.48
C ALA A 13 18.25 -25.44 -28.27
N GLN A 14 17.38 -24.58 -27.75
CA GLN A 14 17.23 -23.21 -28.25
C GLN A 14 18.48 -22.44 -27.83
N ALA A 15 19.49 -22.40 -28.69
CA ALA A 15 20.60 -21.47 -28.55
C ALA A 15 20.03 -20.05 -28.66
N GLY A 16 19.95 -19.35 -27.54
CA GLY A 16 19.60 -17.93 -27.51
C GLY A 16 20.60 -17.14 -28.32
N HIS A 17 20.12 -16.26 -29.20
CA HIS A 17 20.96 -15.24 -29.83
C HIS A 17 21.28 -14.18 -28.78
N GLU A 18 22.22 -14.47 -27.88
CA GLU A 18 22.73 -13.51 -26.92
C GLU A 18 23.79 -12.61 -27.58
N ILE A 19 23.63 -11.30 -27.42
CA ILE A 19 24.65 -10.35 -27.84
C ILE A 19 25.89 -10.64 -26.98
N PRO A 20 27.08 -10.91 -27.58
CA PRO A 20 28.28 -11.37 -26.87
C PRO A 20 28.89 -10.31 -25.94
N TYR A 21 28.26 -9.14 -25.85
CA TYR A 21 28.69 -8.02 -25.04
C TYR A 21 27.47 -7.43 -24.33
N TYR A 22 27.17 -7.94 -23.14
CA TYR A 22 26.46 -7.15 -22.16
C TYR A 22 27.50 -6.29 -21.44
N PRO A 23 27.25 -4.98 -21.25
CA PRO A 23 28.04 -4.21 -20.31
C PRO A 23 28.11 -4.98 -18.99
N SER A 24 29.29 -5.13 -18.40
CA SER A 24 29.56 -5.90 -17.17
C SER A 24 28.79 -5.42 -15.93
N PHE A 25 27.87 -4.48 -16.11
CA PHE A 25 26.97 -3.92 -15.10
C PHE A 25 25.74 -4.79 -14.83
N TYR A 26 25.42 -5.76 -15.70
CA TYR A 26 24.31 -6.71 -15.48
C TYR A 26 24.85 -8.12 -15.26
N PRO A 27 24.45 -8.80 -14.17
CA PRO A 27 24.87 -10.18 -13.95
C PRO A 27 24.30 -11.09 -15.05
N GLN A 28 25.14 -11.97 -15.59
CA GLN A 28 24.70 -12.99 -16.54
C GLN A 28 23.63 -13.92 -15.94
N GLU A 29 23.70 -14.19 -14.64
CA GLU A 29 22.78 -15.07 -13.91
C GLU A 29 22.46 -14.48 -12.53
N ILE A 30 21.19 -14.57 -12.12
CA ILE A 30 20.74 -14.26 -10.75
C ILE A 30 20.18 -15.54 -10.13
N ARG A 31 20.83 -16.03 -9.08
CA ARG A 31 20.34 -17.15 -8.26
C ARG A 31 19.55 -16.63 -7.07
N VAL A 32 18.35 -17.18 -6.87
CA VAL A 32 17.50 -16.88 -5.72
C VAL A 32 17.40 -18.14 -4.86
N GLU A 33 17.86 -18.05 -3.62
CA GLU A 33 17.97 -19.18 -2.70
C GLU A 33 17.41 -18.80 -1.32
N SER A 34 16.89 -19.80 -0.61
CA SER A 34 16.46 -19.62 0.77
C SER A 34 17.65 -19.73 1.72
N ALA A 35 17.74 -18.82 2.68
CA ALA A 35 18.75 -18.86 3.73
C ALA A 35 18.13 -18.52 5.08
N GLU A 36 18.55 -19.24 6.13
CA GLU A 36 18.19 -18.91 7.50
C GLU A 36 18.71 -17.51 7.88
N PRO A 37 17.92 -16.65 8.56
CA PRO A 37 18.34 -15.31 8.96
C PRO A 37 19.67 -15.28 9.74
N SER A 38 19.88 -16.28 10.58
CA SER A 38 21.10 -16.42 11.40
C SER A 38 22.36 -16.78 10.59
N ALA A 39 22.21 -17.20 9.33
CA ALA A 39 23.29 -17.55 8.43
C ALA A 39 23.66 -16.42 7.45
N ALA A 40 22.76 -15.47 7.21
CA ALA A 40 22.92 -14.44 6.19
C ALA A 40 24.23 -13.64 6.32
N LEU A 41 24.62 -13.23 7.53
CA LEU A 41 25.89 -12.50 7.74
C LEU A 41 27.11 -13.33 7.35
N ARG A 42 27.16 -14.61 7.70
CA ARG A 42 28.25 -15.51 7.28
C ARG A 42 28.29 -15.72 5.78
N LEU A 43 27.13 -15.68 5.11
CA LEU A 43 27.05 -15.78 3.66
C LEU A 43 27.61 -14.51 2.98
N PHE A 44 27.34 -13.32 3.53
CA PHE A 44 27.98 -12.08 3.09
C PHE A 44 29.50 -12.11 3.30
N GLU A 45 29.98 -12.52 4.48
CA GLU A 45 31.42 -12.61 4.78
C GLU A 45 32.18 -13.54 3.81
N LYS A 46 31.51 -14.59 3.33
CA LYS A 46 32.08 -15.54 2.36
C LYS A 46 31.87 -15.14 0.91
N ASN A 47 31.26 -13.98 0.64
CA ASN A 47 30.84 -13.55 -0.70
C ASN A 47 29.94 -14.58 -1.41
N ALA A 48 29.15 -15.33 -0.65
CA ALA A 48 28.25 -16.36 -1.18
C ALA A 48 26.89 -15.78 -1.62
N ILE A 49 26.52 -14.60 -1.12
CA ILE A 49 25.33 -13.85 -1.52
C ILE A 49 25.67 -12.38 -1.75
N HIS A 50 24.95 -11.74 -2.67
CA HIS A 50 25.07 -10.31 -2.95
C HIS A 50 23.96 -9.48 -2.30
N ALA A 51 22.82 -10.10 -2.01
CA ALA A 51 21.66 -9.48 -1.40
C ALA A 51 20.92 -10.47 -0.50
N TYR A 52 20.27 -9.96 0.53
CA TYR A 52 19.42 -10.72 1.44
C TYR A 52 18.12 -9.96 1.66
N VAL A 53 16.99 -10.65 1.53
CA VAL A 53 15.66 -10.08 1.79
C VAL A 53 15.06 -10.85 2.96
N GLY A 54 14.91 -10.19 4.10
CA GLY A 54 14.37 -10.81 5.30
C GLY A 54 14.78 -10.07 6.58
N PRO A 55 14.28 -10.51 7.75
CA PRO A 55 14.68 -9.95 9.02
C PRO A 55 16.17 -10.23 9.25
N LEU A 56 16.99 -9.18 9.33
CA LEU A 56 18.43 -9.32 9.58
C LEU A 56 18.82 -8.48 10.79
N ALA A 57 19.18 -9.15 11.88
CA ALA A 57 19.77 -8.50 13.05
C ALA A 57 21.29 -8.38 12.85
N ALA A 58 21.75 -7.22 12.40
CA ALA A 58 23.17 -6.96 12.19
C ALA A 58 23.62 -5.66 12.88
N PRO A 59 23.73 -5.68 14.23
CA PRO A 59 24.11 -4.49 15.02
C PRO A 59 25.52 -3.96 14.69
N LYS A 60 26.36 -4.78 14.05
CA LYS A 60 27.66 -4.40 13.48
C LYS A 60 27.77 -4.94 12.05
N ALA A 61 26.87 -4.52 11.16
CA ALA A 61 26.98 -4.86 9.76
C ALA A 61 28.36 -4.41 9.20
N PRO A 62 29.06 -5.24 8.41
CA PRO A 62 30.29 -4.84 7.75
C PRO A 62 30.12 -3.55 6.97
N ALA A 63 31.15 -2.69 6.94
CA ALA A 63 31.10 -1.37 6.30
C ALA A 63 30.81 -1.40 4.79
N HIS A 64 30.94 -2.56 4.14
CA HIS A 64 30.66 -2.77 2.73
C HIS A 64 29.21 -3.20 2.44
N LEU A 65 28.39 -3.42 3.46
CA LEU A 65 26.96 -3.72 3.29
C LEU A 65 26.14 -2.44 3.32
N ALA A 66 25.19 -2.34 2.38
CA ALA A 66 24.20 -1.28 2.34
C ALA A 66 22.83 -1.83 2.75
N TRP A 67 22.09 -1.03 3.51
CA TRP A 67 20.69 -1.32 3.82
C TRP A 67 19.79 -0.66 2.78
N VAL A 68 18.82 -1.43 2.30
CA VAL A 68 17.76 -0.91 1.42
C VAL A 68 16.46 -0.99 2.19
N GLU A 69 15.82 0.16 2.38
CA GLU A 69 14.48 0.21 2.94
C GLU A 69 13.47 -0.32 1.94
N SER A 70 12.61 -1.23 2.39
CA SER A 70 11.46 -1.72 1.63
C SER A 70 10.20 -1.40 2.41
N LEU A 71 9.11 -1.15 1.67
CA LEU A 71 7.78 -1.13 2.25
C LEU A 71 7.47 -2.53 2.78
N ARG A 72 7.40 -2.66 4.10
CA ARG A 72 7.04 -3.91 4.79
C ARG A 72 5.53 -4.01 4.99
N SER A 73 4.94 -2.94 5.49
CA SER A 73 3.55 -2.89 5.91
C SER A 73 3.01 -1.47 5.79
N PHE A 74 1.70 -1.35 5.71
CA PHE A 74 1.00 -0.09 5.90
C PHE A 74 0.56 0.02 7.35
N VAL A 75 0.75 1.19 7.95
CA VAL A 75 0.10 1.52 9.22
C VAL A 75 -1.11 2.39 8.89
N VAL A 76 -2.31 1.88 9.16
CA VAL A 76 -3.56 2.52 8.77
C VAL A 76 -4.40 2.90 9.98
N LEU A 77 -5.06 4.04 9.86
CA LEU A 77 -6.05 4.51 10.83
C LEU A 77 -7.43 4.09 10.36
N THR A 78 -8.05 3.16 11.08
CA THR A 78 -9.39 2.62 10.78
C THR A 78 -10.38 3.12 11.83
N PHE A 79 -11.53 3.64 11.40
CA PHE A 79 -12.60 4.10 12.29
C PHE A 79 -13.66 3.02 12.46
N ASN A 80 -14.24 2.89 13.66
CA ASN A 80 -15.27 1.91 13.95
C ASN A 80 -16.62 2.29 13.31
N PRO A 81 -17.05 1.66 12.20
CA PRO A 81 -18.29 2.07 11.53
C PRO A 81 -19.56 1.70 12.32
N ALA A 82 -19.45 0.84 13.33
CA ALA A 82 -20.59 0.46 14.17
C ALA A 82 -20.90 1.49 15.26
N ARG A 83 -20.06 2.51 15.45
CA ARG A 83 -20.20 3.50 16.50
C ARG A 83 -20.57 4.86 15.93
N ALA A 84 -21.61 5.50 16.47
CA ALA A 84 -21.89 6.89 16.14
C ALA A 84 -20.76 7.82 16.66
N PRO A 85 -20.32 8.84 15.90
CA PRO A 85 -20.87 9.29 14.62
C PRO A 85 -20.24 8.64 13.36
N PHE A 86 -19.37 7.66 13.52
CA PHE A 86 -18.57 7.07 12.44
C PHE A 86 -19.33 6.13 11.50
N THR A 87 -20.65 5.99 11.67
CA THR A 87 -21.52 5.45 10.61
C THR A 87 -21.47 6.34 9.37
N ASP A 88 -21.37 7.67 9.53
CA ASP A 88 -21.23 8.65 8.44
C ASP A 88 -19.76 8.73 7.95
N PRO A 89 -19.50 8.48 6.65
CA PRO A 89 -18.17 8.70 6.05
C PRO A 89 -17.60 10.10 6.28
N ARG A 90 -18.42 11.15 6.31
CA ARG A 90 -17.98 12.53 6.51
C ARG A 90 -17.39 12.73 7.89
N GLU A 91 -17.99 12.12 8.90
CA GLU A 91 -17.52 12.19 10.28
C GLU A 91 -16.21 11.40 10.45
N ARG A 92 -16.06 10.26 9.75
CA ARG A 92 -14.77 9.55 9.67
C ARG A 92 -13.68 10.42 9.04
N CYS A 93 -13.98 11.09 7.92
CA CYS A 93 -13.04 12.00 7.27
C CYS A 93 -12.66 13.20 8.16
N ALA A 94 -13.65 13.80 8.83
CA ALA A 94 -13.41 14.91 9.75
C ALA A 94 -12.54 14.49 10.94
N ALA A 95 -12.81 13.31 11.52
CA ALA A 95 -12.02 12.76 12.61
C ALA A 95 -10.58 12.40 12.18
N ALA A 96 -10.40 11.83 10.98
CA ALA A 96 -9.08 11.58 10.40
C ALA A 96 -8.29 12.88 10.22
N ALA A 97 -8.94 13.93 9.72
CA ALA A 97 -8.33 15.24 9.55
C ALA A 97 -7.88 15.83 10.91
N ARG A 98 -8.67 15.67 11.97
CA ARG A 98 -8.32 16.14 13.33
C ARG A 98 -7.09 15.41 13.90
N LEU A 99 -6.96 14.11 13.67
CA LEU A 99 -5.83 13.30 14.16
C LEU A 99 -4.55 13.50 13.34
N ALA A 100 -4.67 13.86 12.07
CA ALA A 100 -3.54 13.88 11.14
C ALA A 100 -2.34 14.75 11.61
N PRO A 101 -2.51 15.98 12.12
CA PRO A 101 -1.40 16.77 12.62
C PRO A 101 -0.66 16.11 13.79
N ALA A 102 -1.40 15.55 14.74
CA ALA A 102 -0.83 14.93 15.94
C ALA A 102 -0.08 13.63 15.59
N LEU A 103 -0.64 12.80 14.70
CA LEU A 103 0.04 11.62 14.16
C LEU A 103 1.27 11.99 13.32
N ALA A 104 1.26 13.12 12.61
CA ALA A 104 2.41 13.58 11.84
C ALA A 104 3.61 13.98 12.72
N THR A 105 3.36 14.41 13.96
CA THR A 105 4.40 14.83 14.91
C THR A 105 4.74 13.77 15.95
N ALA A 106 3.90 12.75 16.10
CA ALA A 106 4.10 11.69 17.08
C ALA A 106 5.36 10.88 16.76
N LYS A 107 6.16 10.61 17.78
CA LYS A 107 7.28 9.67 17.67
C LYS A 107 6.72 8.25 17.79
N GLY A 108 6.53 7.58 16.66
CA GLY A 108 6.11 6.18 16.59
C GLY A 108 6.97 5.37 15.61
N GLU A 109 6.76 4.06 15.59
CA GLU A 109 7.42 3.13 14.65
C GLU A 109 6.75 3.14 13.27
N TYR A 110 6.50 4.34 12.72
CA TYR A 110 5.94 4.52 11.38
C TYR A 110 6.40 5.84 10.77
N VAL A 111 6.34 5.91 9.44
CA VAL A 111 6.56 7.15 8.69
C VAL A 111 5.21 7.72 8.30
N PHE A 112 4.87 8.91 8.81
CA PHE A 112 3.60 9.56 8.47
C PHE A 112 3.54 9.91 6.97
N HIS A 113 2.56 9.35 6.27
CA HIS A 113 2.34 9.60 4.85
C HIS A 113 0.84 9.64 4.51
N PRO A 114 0.22 10.82 4.32
CA PRO A 114 -1.24 10.97 4.17
C PRO A 114 -1.76 10.64 2.76
N TYR A 115 -1.01 9.86 1.99
CA TYR A 115 -1.35 9.43 0.64
C TYR A 115 -0.90 7.96 0.44
N PRO A 116 -1.69 7.10 -0.20
CA PRO A 116 -1.40 5.66 -0.24
C PRO A 116 -0.22 5.28 -1.13
N VAL A 117 0.07 6.07 -2.17
CA VAL A 117 1.29 5.89 -2.99
C VAL A 117 2.45 6.55 -2.25
N THR A 118 3.24 5.71 -1.57
CA THR A 118 4.43 6.11 -0.81
C THR A 118 5.67 6.21 -1.71
N PRO A 119 6.77 6.87 -1.25
CA PRO A 119 8.03 6.94 -1.98
C PRO A 119 8.70 5.60 -2.28
N TYR A 120 8.20 4.50 -1.69
CA TYR A 120 8.69 3.15 -1.92
C TYR A 120 8.08 2.49 -3.17
N HIS A 121 7.12 3.15 -3.84
CA HIS A 121 6.49 2.65 -5.07
C HIS A 121 7.13 3.24 -6.33
N GLY A 122 7.16 2.45 -7.41
CA GLY A 122 7.71 2.88 -8.70
C GLY A 122 6.92 4.02 -9.36
N ASP A 123 5.62 4.10 -9.13
CA ASP A 123 4.72 5.11 -9.66
C ASP A 123 4.62 6.38 -8.80
N TYR A 124 5.40 6.50 -7.72
CA TYR A 124 5.36 7.66 -6.82
C TYR A 124 5.53 9.00 -7.54
N LEU A 125 6.45 9.08 -8.51
CA LEU A 125 6.72 10.31 -9.26
C LEU A 125 5.50 10.78 -10.06
N HIS A 126 4.64 9.87 -10.51
CA HIS A 126 3.39 10.20 -11.20
C HIS A 126 2.30 10.76 -10.27
N HIS A 127 2.50 10.67 -8.95
CA HIS A 127 1.58 11.12 -7.91
C HIS A 127 2.15 12.25 -7.04
N ALA A 128 3.33 12.79 -7.38
CA ALA A 128 4.06 13.71 -6.51
C ALA A 128 3.25 14.97 -6.15
N ASP A 129 2.50 15.53 -7.10
CA ASP A 129 1.61 16.67 -6.88
C ASP A 129 0.47 16.36 -5.90
N LEU A 130 -0.13 15.17 -6.02
CA LEU A 130 -1.19 14.69 -5.13
C LEU A 130 -0.65 14.43 -3.73
N VAL A 131 0.56 13.89 -3.62
CA VAL A 131 1.25 13.68 -2.33
C VAL A 131 1.53 15.01 -1.64
N VAL A 132 2.05 16.01 -2.36
CA VAL A 132 2.30 17.35 -1.82
C VAL A 132 0.99 17.99 -1.36
N ALA A 133 -0.08 17.89 -2.16
CA ALA A 133 -1.40 18.40 -1.78
C ALA A 133 -1.98 17.69 -0.54
N ALA A 134 -1.79 16.37 -0.43
CA ALA A 134 -2.24 15.58 0.73
C ALA A 134 -1.48 15.97 2.01
N LYS A 135 -0.16 16.14 1.93
CA LYS A 135 0.67 16.62 3.05
C LYS A 135 0.26 18.03 3.49
N ALA A 136 0.05 18.94 2.54
CA ALA A 136 -0.43 20.29 2.83
C ALA A 136 -1.82 20.30 3.48
N ARG A 137 -2.73 19.42 3.04
CA ARG A 137 -4.06 19.27 3.65
C ARG A 137 -3.98 18.73 5.08
N ALA A 138 -3.15 17.72 5.31
CA ALA A 138 -2.93 17.17 6.64
C ALA A 138 -2.36 18.22 7.61
N ALA A 139 -1.37 19.01 7.17
CA ALA A 139 -0.77 20.06 7.99
C ALA A 139 -1.71 21.23 8.31
N ARG A 140 -2.69 21.51 7.43
CA ARG A 140 -3.68 22.58 7.62
C ARG A 140 -4.94 22.12 8.34
N ALA A 141 -5.09 20.83 8.60
CA ALA A 141 -6.28 20.30 9.24
C ALA A 141 -6.38 20.81 10.68
N GLY A 142 -7.57 21.28 11.06
CA GLY A 142 -7.81 21.76 12.42
C GLY A 142 -7.97 20.60 13.40
N ALA A 143 -7.24 20.63 14.51
CA ALA A 143 -7.34 19.65 15.61
C ALA A 143 -8.61 19.82 16.48
N ALA A 144 -9.59 20.61 16.05
CA ALA A 144 -10.75 20.93 16.86
C ALA A 144 -11.72 19.72 16.97
N GLY A 145 -11.93 19.24 18.19
CA GLY A 145 -12.86 18.16 18.51
C GLY A 145 -12.49 17.45 19.82
N PRO A 146 -13.34 16.55 20.32
CA PRO A 146 -13.00 15.73 21.48
C PRO A 146 -11.90 14.73 21.14
N ALA A 147 -11.07 14.41 22.13
CA ALA A 147 -10.07 13.35 22.03
C ALA A 147 -10.74 12.01 21.69
N LEU A 148 -10.17 11.30 20.71
CA LEU A 148 -10.69 10.01 20.26
C LEU A 148 -10.11 8.85 21.08
N ARG A 149 -10.93 7.83 21.33
CA ARG A 149 -10.47 6.55 21.90
C ARG A 149 -9.69 5.80 20.84
N LEU A 150 -8.37 5.88 20.91
CA LEU A 150 -7.46 5.29 19.94
C LEU A 150 -6.93 3.97 20.50
N ARG A 151 -7.24 2.90 19.79
CA ARG A 151 -6.69 1.57 20.05
C ARG A 151 -5.44 1.33 19.21
N VAL A 152 -4.41 0.76 19.81
CA VAL A 152 -3.20 0.29 19.10
C VAL A 152 -3.08 -1.20 19.40
N PRO A 153 -3.42 -2.10 18.46
CA PRO A 153 -3.30 -3.54 18.66
C PRO A 153 -1.85 -3.97 18.91
N PRO A 154 -1.63 -5.15 19.51
CA PRO A 154 -0.30 -5.74 19.62
C PRO A 154 0.37 -5.85 18.24
N GLY A 155 1.64 -5.45 18.15
CA GLY A 155 2.40 -5.42 16.89
C GLY A 155 2.97 -4.05 16.54
N LEU A 156 2.34 -2.97 17.02
CA LEU A 156 2.86 -1.61 16.96
C LEU A 156 3.23 -1.09 18.35
N ALA A 157 4.32 -0.33 18.45
CA ALA A 157 4.65 0.40 19.66
C ALA A 157 3.53 1.35 20.07
N ALA A 158 3.27 1.46 21.37
CA ALA A 158 2.29 2.39 21.90
C ALA A 158 2.65 3.84 21.52
N LEU A 159 1.63 4.61 21.13
CA LEU A 159 1.80 6.02 20.84
C LEU A 159 2.09 6.81 22.12
N PRO A 160 2.88 7.89 22.05
CA PRO A 160 3.01 8.84 23.15
C PRO A 160 1.64 9.46 23.49
N ALA A 161 1.51 9.98 24.70
CA ALA A 161 0.31 10.72 25.12
C ALA A 161 0.15 12.00 24.29
N ASP A 162 -1.07 12.28 23.85
CA ASP A 162 -1.42 13.47 23.06
C ASP A 162 -2.86 13.91 23.35
N PRO A 163 -3.18 15.22 23.39
CA PRO A 163 -4.54 15.70 23.59
C PRO A 163 -5.57 15.21 22.56
N ALA A 164 -5.13 14.81 21.36
CA ALA A 164 -6.01 14.36 20.28
C ALA A 164 -6.56 12.94 20.51
N TRP A 165 -5.98 12.14 21.41
CA TRP A 165 -6.46 10.79 21.70
C TRP A 165 -6.35 10.36 23.16
N ARG A 166 -7.03 9.26 23.47
CA ARG A 166 -6.88 8.50 24.72
C ARG A 166 -6.70 7.04 24.35
N SER A 167 -5.75 6.36 24.98
CA SER A 167 -5.55 4.93 24.78
C SER A 167 -6.83 4.14 25.13
N ALA A 168 -7.17 3.15 24.31
CA ALA A 168 -8.37 2.35 24.47
C ALA A 168 -8.08 0.86 24.28
N ASP A 169 -8.35 0.07 25.32
CA ASP A 169 -8.21 -1.40 25.31
C ASP A 169 -9.56 -2.12 25.09
N GLY A 170 -10.67 -1.38 25.17
CA GLY A 170 -12.05 -1.88 25.00
C GLY A 170 -12.79 -1.11 23.90
N GLU A 171 -13.85 -0.39 24.26
CA GLU A 171 -14.61 0.48 23.34
C GLU A 171 -13.71 1.53 22.67
N TRP A 172 -13.62 1.49 21.35
CA TRP A 172 -12.69 2.30 20.54
C TRP A 172 -13.44 3.14 19.49
N ASP A 173 -12.89 4.31 19.17
CA ASP A 173 -13.34 5.20 18.08
C ASP A 173 -12.57 4.90 16.80
N ALA A 174 -11.24 4.81 16.94
CA ALA A 174 -10.33 4.49 15.86
C ALA A 174 -9.26 3.49 16.34
N THR A 175 -8.72 2.73 15.41
CA THR A 175 -7.63 1.79 15.64
C THR A 175 -6.50 2.11 14.69
N LEU A 176 -5.27 2.16 15.20
CA LEU A 176 -4.05 2.25 14.39
C LEU A 176 -3.51 0.83 14.22
N GLU A 177 -3.66 0.25 13.04
CA GLU A 177 -3.32 -1.15 12.79
C GLU A 177 -2.24 -1.32 11.72
N GLU A 178 -1.41 -2.34 11.90
CA GLU A 178 -0.44 -2.76 10.89
C GLU A 178 -1.11 -3.71 9.89
N VAL A 179 -0.96 -3.41 8.61
CA VAL A 179 -1.38 -4.24 7.48
C VAL A 179 -0.14 -4.72 6.77
N ASP A 180 0.18 -6.01 6.92
CA ASP A 180 1.30 -6.66 6.25
C ASP A 180 1.12 -6.64 4.72
N LEU A 181 2.15 -6.20 3.99
CA LEU A 181 2.10 -6.11 2.53
C LEU A 181 2.02 -7.50 1.90
N GLY A 182 2.74 -8.48 2.45
CA GLY A 182 2.75 -9.86 1.95
C GLY A 182 1.37 -10.50 2.00
N GLY A 183 0.65 -10.30 3.11
CA GLY A 183 -0.75 -10.69 3.27
C GLY A 183 -1.68 -9.93 2.32
N LEU A 184 -1.47 -8.61 2.14
CA LEU A 184 -2.31 -7.78 1.28
C LEU A 184 -2.30 -8.24 -0.18
N VAL A 185 -1.15 -8.67 -0.70
CA VAL A 185 -1.02 -9.07 -2.10
C VAL A 185 -1.03 -10.59 -2.31
N HIS A 186 -1.26 -11.38 -1.25
CA HIS A 186 -1.15 -12.82 -1.31
C HIS A 186 -2.09 -13.45 -2.35
N GLU A 187 -3.36 -13.03 -2.36
CA GLU A 187 -4.39 -13.60 -3.22
C GLU A 187 -4.14 -13.39 -4.72
N VAL A 188 -3.46 -12.29 -5.08
CA VAL A 188 -3.11 -11.98 -6.47
C VAL A 188 -1.72 -12.49 -6.87
N THR A 189 -0.93 -12.97 -5.92
CA THR A 189 0.42 -13.46 -6.18
C THR A 189 0.36 -14.95 -6.51
N THR A 190 0.27 -15.28 -7.80
CA THR A 190 0.45 -16.66 -8.25
C THR A 190 1.95 -16.99 -8.31
N ARG A 191 2.39 -18.05 -7.60
CA ARG A 191 3.78 -18.53 -7.60
C ARG A 191 3.93 -19.86 -8.35
N LEU A 192 3.45 -19.93 -9.59
CA LEU A 192 3.62 -21.13 -10.43
C LEU A 192 4.78 -20.91 -11.40
N ASN A 193 5.78 -21.80 -11.38
CA ASN A 193 6.90 -21.86 -12.34
C ASN A 193 7.64 -20.53 -12.57
N GLY A 194 7.89 -19.76 -11.51
CA GLY A 194 8.60 -18.48 -11.63
C GLY A 194 7.76 -17.34 -12.22
N TRP A 195 6.45 -17.52 -12.41
CA TRP A 195 5.55 -16.41 -12.71
C TRP A 195 5.45 -15.48 -11.49
N ILE A 196 5.71 -14.19 -11.70
CA ILE A 196 5.76 -13.16 -10.64
C ILE A 196 4.49 -12.32 -10.77
N GLY A 197 3.35 -12.86 -10.31
CA GLY A 197 2.08 -12.12 -10.16
C GLY A 197 1.63 -11.30 -11.38
N PRO A 198 0.65 -10.41 -11.23
CA PRO A 198 0.34 -9.41 -12.25
C PRO A 198 1.49 -8.40 -12.39
N PRO A 199 1.71 -7.80 -13.57
CA PRO A 199 2.81 -6.86 -13.78
C PRO A 199 2.69 -5.60 -12.91
N TRP A 200 1.48 -5.24 -12.47
CA TRP A 200 1.23 -4.10 -11.60
C TRP A 200 1.31 -4.41 -10.09
N LEU A 201 1.76 -5.60 -9.69
CA LEU A 201 1.83 -6.02 -8.28
C LEU A 201 2.61 -5.04 -7.38
N LYS A 202 3.65 -4.41 -7.94
CA LYS A 202 4.52 -3.46 -7.24
C LYS A 202 4.07 -2.00 -7.38
N GLU A 203 3.00 -1.75 -8.13
CA GLU A 203 2.51 -0.39 -8.35
C GLU A 203 1.74 0.11 -7.14
N GLY A 204 1.99 1.35 -6.74
CA GLY A 204 1.35 1.97 -5.60
C GLY A 204 -0.14 2.14 -5.79
N TRP A 205 -0.63 2.42 -7.00
CA TRP A 205 -2.06 2.45 -7.28
C TRP A 205 -2.75 1.10 -7.00
N PHE A 206 -2.07 -0.02 -7.26
CA PHE A 206 -2.61 -1.35 -7.03
C PHE A 206 -2.65 -1.65 -5.54
N GLN A 207 -1.55 -1.40 -4.83
CA GLN A 207 -1.51 -1.60 -3.38
C GLN A 207 -2.51 -0.68 -2.66
N ALA A 208 -2.68 0.56 -3.13
CA ALA A 208 -3.70 1.47 -2.65
C ALA A 208 -5.11 0.90 -2.84
N HIS A 209 -5.43 0.36 -4.02
CA HIS A 209 -6.71 -0.30 -4.28
C HIS A 209 -6.97 -1.41 -3.25
N THR A 210 -6.03 -2.35 -3.12
CA THR A 210 -6.18 -3.49 -2.22
C THR A 210 -6.28 -3.06 -0.76
N LEU A 211 -5.58 -1.99 -0.36
CA LEU A 211 -5.66 -1.43 0.99
C LEU A 211 -7.03 -0.84 1.29
N TYR A 212 -7.59 -0.01 0.40
CA TYR A 212 -8.86 0.68 0.65
C TYR A 212 -10.09 -0.17 0.39
N ALA A 213 -10.07 -1.08 -0.59
CA ALA A 213 -11.22 -1.93 -0.91
C ALA A 213 -11.70 -2.72 0.33
N ARG A 214 -10.76 -3.11 1.21
CA ARG A 214 -11.04 -3.78 2.49
C ARG A 214 -11.90 -2.96 3.45
N GLY A 215 -11.81 -1.63 3.40
CA GLY A 215 -12.50 -0.72 4.30
C GLY A 215 -13.88 -0.29 3.82
N VAL A 216 -14.33 -0.74 2.64
CA VAL A 216 -15.60 -0.32 2.03
C VAL A 216 -16.63 -1.42 2.18
N SER A 217 -17.63 -1.18 3.04
CA SER A 217 -18.73 -2.12 3.28
C SER A 217 -19.98 -1.85 2.44
N GLU A 218 -20.11 -0.65 1.87
CA GLU A 218 -21.26 -0.27 1.05
C GLU A 218 -21.13 -0.86 -0.37
N ALA A 219 -22.12 -1.66 -0.79
CA ALA A 219 -22.10 -2.39 -2.05
C ALA A 219 -21.93 -1.49 -3.29
N THR A 220 -22.59 -0.32 -3.33
CA THR A 220 -22.47 0.63 -4.44
C THR A 220 -21.06 1.19 -4.55
N SER A 221 -20.48 1.60 -3.41
CA SER A 221 -19.12 2.12 -3.34
C SER A 221 -18.09 1.05 -3.68
N ALA A 222 -18.30 -0.19 -3.22
CA ALA A 222 -17.45 -1.34 -3.57
C ALA A 222 -17.49 -1.62 -5.08
N GLY A 223 -18.68 -1.66 -5.71
CA GLY A 223 -18.82 -1.89 -7.15
C GLY A 223 -18.10 -0.84 -8.01
N ALA A 224 -18.19 0.44 -7.62
CA ALA A 224 -17.49 1.52 -8.34
C ALA A 224 -15.95 1.45 -8.23
N ILE A 225 -15.45 0.95 -7.10
CA ILE A 225 -14.01 0.71 -6.89
C ILE A 225 -13.55 -0.42 -7.80
N GLU A 226 -14.25 -1.55 -7.81
CA GLU A 226 -13.92 -2.70 -8.65
C GLU A 226 -14.00 -2.37 -10.15
N GLU A 227 -15.02 -1.62 -10.58
CA GLU A 227 -15.11 -1.16 -11.98
C GLU A 227 -13.90 -0.30 -12.38
N THR A 228 -13.47 0.60 -11.49
CA THR A 228 -12.29 1.44 -11.72
C THR A 228 -11.01 0.62 -11.77
N PHE A 229 -10.90 -0.41 -10.94
CA PHE A 229 -9.82 -1.37 -10.95
C PHE A 229 -9.76 -2.15 -12.27
N THR A 230 -10.86 -2.78 -12.69
CA THR A 230 -10.96 -3.54 -13.95
C THR A 230 -10.60 -2.67 -15.14
N ARG A 231 -11.09 -1.42 -15.21
CA ARG A 231 -10.77 -0.50 -16.30
C ARG A 231 -9.28 -0.20 -16.41
N ARG A 232 -8.59 -0.01 -15.28
CA ARG A 232 -7.14 0.23 -15.25
C ARG A 232 -6.35 -1.01 -15.68
N VAL A 233 -6.76 -2.17 -15.20
CA VAL A 233 -6.11 -3.45 -15.52
C VAL A 233 -6.23 -3.80 -17.00
N HIS A 234 -7.37 -3.50 -17.63
CA HIS A 234 -7.63 -3.85 -19.04
C HIS A 234 -7.33 -2.71 -20.03
N GLY A 235 -6.72 -1.61 -19.58
CA GLY A 235 -6.33 -0.51 -20.46
C GLY A 235 -7.52 0.21 -21.11
N GLY A 236 -8.71 0.16 -20.50
CA GLY A 236 -9.93 0.81 -20.99
C GLY A 236 -9.93 2.32 -20.77
N TYR A 237 -8.90 3.02 -21.25
CA TYR A 237 -8.84 4.47 -21.26
C TYR A 237 -9.68 4.97 -22.45
N ALA A 238 -10.92 5.40 -22.19
CA ALA A 238 -11.61 6.24 -23.17
C ALA A 238 -10.79 7.53 -23.35
N SER A 239 -10.55 7.88 -24.61
CA SER A 239 -9.61 8.88 -25.11
C SER A 239 -9.69 10.27 -24.47
N ASP A 240 -8.52 10.91 -24.45
CA ASP A 240 -8.19 12.31 -24.16
C ASP A 240 -8.58 12.87 -22.79
N VAL A 241 -7.53 13.04 -21.95
CA VAL A 241 -7.56 13.78 -20.69
C VAL A 241 -8.49 13.19 -19.62
N SER A 242 -8.38 11.89 -19.37
CA SER A 242 -8.81 11.32 -18.09
C SER A 242 -7.65 11.36 -17.09
N THR A 243 -7.33 12.55 -16.57
CA THR A 243 -6.38 12.69 -15.48
C THR A 243 -6.84 11.82 -14.31
N THR A 244 -5.94 10.94 -13.88
CA THR A 244 -5.96 9.97 -12.77
C THR A 244 -6.62 10.50 -11.48
N SER A 245 -6.69 11.82 -11.32
CA SER A 245 -7.27 12.54 -10.18
C SER A 245 -8.81 12.62 -10.18
N ALA A 246 -9.48 12.54 -11.34
CA ALA A 246 -10.88 12.93 -11.41
C ALA A 246 -11.84 11.84 -10.90
N ALA A 247 -11.48 10.56 -10.92
CA ALA A 247 -12.32 9.48 -10.36
C ALA A 247 -12.15 9.39 -8.83
N TRP A 248 -10.91 9.49 -8.34
CA TRP A 248 -10.62 9.39 -6.91
C TRP A 248 -10.98 10.67 -6.14
N SER A 249 -10.80 11.84 -6.78
CA SER A 249 -11.30 13.11 -6.25
C SER A 249 -12.83 13.23 -6.37
N ARG A 250 -13.49 12.53 -7.31
CA ARG A 250 -14.96 12.45 -7.36
C ARG A 250 -15.54 11.46 -6.36
N SER A 251 -14.91 10.33 -6.04
CA SER A 251 -15.38 9.48 -4.93
C SER A 251 -15.24 10.17 -3.57
N SER A 252 -14.12 10.87 -3.34
CA SER A 252 -13.94 11.69 -2.13
C SER A 252 -14.80 12.97 -2.11
N ARG A 253 -15.19 13.52 -3.27
CA ARG A 253 -16.18 14.60 -3.38
C ARG A 253 -17.64 14.14 -3.39
N ALA A 254 -17.97 12.96 -3.88
CA ALA A 254 -19.33 12.41 -3.85
C ALA A 254 -19.73 12.07 -2.40
N ALA A 255 -18.77 11.63 -1.59
CA ALA A 255 -18.92 11.56 -0.14
C ALA A 255 -19.15 12.95 0.50
N ALA A 256 -18.72 14.05 -0.12
CA ALA A 256 -18.76 15.41 0.44
C ALA A 256 -19.76 16.39 -0.23
N SER A 257 -20.40 16.03 -1.34
CA SER A 257 -21.27 16.95 -2.11
C SER A 257 -22.49 16.25 -2.67
N VAL A 258 -23.54 16.20 -1.85
CA VAL A 258 -24.92 16.27 -2.34
C VAL A 258 -25.44 17.60 -1.79
N SER A 259 -25.44 18.64 -2.63
CA SER A 259 -26.13 19.88 -2.30
C SER A 259 -27.62 19.72 -2.64
N PRO A 260 -28.53 20.23 -1.79
CA PRO A 260 -29.95 20.20 -2.06
C PRO A 260 -30.30 21.22 -3.15
N SER A 261 -31.09 20.75 -4.11
CA SER A 261 -31.88 21.57 -5.03
C SER A 261 -32.63 22.66 -4.27
N VAL A 262 -32.36 23.93 -4.62
CA VAL A 262 -33.10 25.10 -4.16
C VAL A 262 -34.47 25.08 -4.84
N THR A 263 -35.51 24.72 -4.09
CA THR A 263 -36.88 25.10 -4.42
C THR A 263 -37.06 26.58 -4.09
N ARG A 264 -37.23 27.38 -5.14
CA ARG A 264 -37.64 28.78 -5.05
C ARG A 264 -39.12 28.81 -4.66
N SER A 265 -39.45 29.14 -3.42
CA SER A 265 -40.80 29.61 -3.08
C SER A 265 -40.81 31.13 -3.18
N ASP A 266 -41.52 31.64 -4.18
CA ASP A 266 -41.82 33.04 -4.32
C ASP A 266 -42.66 33.52 -3.13
N GLY A 267 -42.16 34.55 -2.44
CA GLY A 267 -42.99 35.40 -1.60
C GLY A 267 -43.89 36.27 -2.48
N ARG A 268 -45.20 36.18 -2.27
CA ARG A 268 -46.14 37.24 -2.63
C ARG A 268 -46.59 37.95 -1.35
N GLN A 269 -46.35 39.26 -1.34
CA GLN A 269 -47.35 40.20 -0.83
C GLN A 269 -48.53 40.23 -1.79
#